data_AF-A0A6N7BC81-F1
#
_entry.id   AF-A0A6N7BC81-F1
#
_cell.length_a   1.000
_cell.length_b   1.000
_cell.length_c   1.000
_cell.angle_alpha   90.00
_cell.angle_beta   90.00
_cell.angle_gamma   90.00
#
_symmetry.space_group_name_H-M   'P 1'
#
loop_
_entity.id
_entity.type
_entity.pdbx_description
1 polymer ?
#
loop_
_entity_poly.entity_id
_entity_poly.type
_entity_poly.pdbx_seq_one_letter_code
_entity_poly.pdbx_strand_id
1 'polypeptide(L)'
;MTYEEIGKWLRMFFTNYLYPTLIIIIMFYLFGLLIYLIIKGKGSSSYIRRSTGALLPIVMLVFGMAISGDSIKMIENVLLTLPNILQLLLGAIIGTALIEFGRYYLKTDIDGAASLLALFVSSIFSFILWCVMGGVLNSLNYSLVGLILFGGLDIIFRGQVRK
;
A
#
# COMPACT_ATOMS: atom_id res chain seq x y z
N MET A 1 18.79 19.00 25.65
CA MET A 1 18.53 17.97 24.64
C MET A 1 19.28 18.36 23.38
N THR A 2 20.28 17.58 22.98
CA THR A 2 21.09 17.86 21.78
C THR A 2 20.37 17.35 20.51
N TYR A 3 20.75 17.84 19.33
CA TYR A 3 20.16 17.39 18.05
C TYR A 3 20.29 15.87 17.84
N GLU A 4 21.38 15.27 18.32
CA GLU A 4 21.60 13.82 18.27
C GLU A 4 20.63 13.05 19.19
N GLU A 5 20.34 13.57 20.38
CA GLU A 5 19.37 12.97 21.30
C GLU A 5 17.95 13.00 20.74
N ILE A 6 17.57 14.10 20.09
CA ILE A 6 16.27 14.23 19.42
C ILE A 6 16.16 13.22 18.27
N GLY A 7 17.21 13.09 17.45
CA GLY A 7 17.25 12.13 16.35
C GLY A 7 17.14 10.68 16.84
N LYS A 8 17.84 10.33 17.93
CA LYS A 8 17.79 9.00 18.53
C LYS A 8 16.41 8.68 19.12
N TRP A 9 15.80 9.65 19.80
CA TRP A 9 14.46 9.52 20.37
C TRP A 9 13.39 9.34 19.29
N LEU A 10 13.42 10.17 18.25
CA LEU A 10 12.54 10.04 17.09
C LEU A 10 12.68 8.66 16.46
N ARG A 11 13.91 8.20 16.20
CA ARG A 11 14.14 6.88 15.60
C ARG A 11 13.56 5.76 16.46
N MET A 12 13.75 5.81 17.78
CA MET A 12 13.14 4.84 18.70
C MET A 12 11.62 4.88 18.67
N PHE A 13 11.03 6.08 18.67
CA PHE A 13 9.58 6.26 18.61
C PHE A 13 9.00 5.66 17.32
N PHE A 14 9.60 5.99 16.18
CA PHE A 14 9.18 5.47 14.88
C PHE A 14 9.33 3.94 14.78
N THR A 15 10.45 3.38 15.23
CA THR A 15 10.71 1.94 15.11
C THR A 15 9.88 1.11 16.08
N ASN A 16 9.76 1.53 17.35
CA ASN A 16 9.15 0.70 18.40
C ASN A 16 7.64 0.90 18.53
N TYR A 17 7.12 2.07 18.16
CA TYR A 17 5.70 2.38 18.33
C TYR A 17 5.01 2.59 17.00
N LEU A 18 5.53 3.49 16.15
CA LEU A 18 4.83 3.79 14.89
C LEU A 18 4.79 2.56 13.97
N TYR A 19 5.91 1.84 13.84
CA TYR A 19 6.04 0.69 12.93
C TYR A 19 5.08 -0.46 13.29
N PRO A 20 5.04 -0.97 14.54
CA PRO A 20 4.12 -2.04 14.90
C PRO A 20 2.66 -1.57 14.82
N THR A 21 2.36 -0.33 15.19
CA THR A 21 1.02 0.24 15.03
C THR A 21 0.59 0.28 13.57
N LEU A 22 1.49 0.64 12.65
CA LEU A 22 1.21 0.67 11.20
C LEU A 22 0.90 -0.72 10.66
N ILE A 23 1.66 -1.74 11.08
CA ILE A 23 1.39 -3.16 10.77
C ILE A 23 -0.02 -3.54 11.23
N ILE A 24 -0.33 -3.24 12.50
CA ILE A 24 -1.61 -3.58 13.12
C ILE A 24 -2.76 -2.90 12.37
N ILE A 25 -2.62 -1.60 12.05
CA ILE A 25 -3.63 -0.84 11.28
C ILE A 25 -3.83 -1.45 9.90
N ILE A 26 -2.76 -1.77 9.16
CA ILE A 26 -2.86 -2.38 7.83
C ILE A 26 -3.56 -3.74 7.92
N MET A 27 -3.22 -4.56 8.93
CA MET A 27 -3.88 -5.85 9.16
C MET A 27 -5.38 -5.67 9.41
N PHE A 28 -5.76 -4.83 10.37
CA PHE A 28 -7.18 -4.55 10.66
C PHE A 28 -7.92 -3.96 9.45
N TYR A 29 -7.25 -3.09 8.67
CA TYR A 29 -7.83 -2.53 7.46
C TYR A 29 -8.10 -3.60 6.41
N LEU A 30 -7.15 -4.51 6.16
CA LEU A 30 -7.32 -5.63 5.22
C LEU A 30 -8.47 -6.55 5.65
N PHE A 31 -8.55 -6.90 6.94
CA PHE A 31 -9.68 -7.66 7.48
C PHE A 31 -11.01 -6.90 7.34
N GLY A 32 -11.02 -5.61 7.65
CA GLY A 32 -12.21 -4.76 7.53
C GLY A 32 -12.67 -4.62 6.07
N LEU A 33 -11.75 -4.45 5.13
CA LEU A 33 -12.03 -4.39 3.69
C LEU A 33 -12.64 -5.70 3.21
N LEU A 34 -12.12 -6.83 3.67
CA LEU A 34 -12.66 -8.15 3.36
C LEU A 34 -14.09 -8.31 3.90
N ILE A 35 -14.34 -7.99 5.18
CA ILE A 35 -15.69 -8.01 5.77
C ILE A 35 -16.64 -7.08 5.03
N TYR A 36 -16.21 -5.87 4.70
CA TYR A 36 -17.02 -4.90 3.95
C TYR A 36 -17.43 -5.43 2.58
N LEU A 37 -16.50 -6.05 1.84
CA LEU A 37 -16.77 -6.64 0.52
C LEU A 37 -17.71 -7.85 0.61
N ILE A 38 -17.58 -8.66 1.66
CA ILE A 38 -18.47 -9.77 2.00
C ILE A 38 -19.91 -9.27 2.15
N ILE A 39 -20.11 -8.22 2.97
CA ILE A 39 -21.44 -7.68 3.28
C ILE A 39 -22.07 -6.98 2.05
N LYS A 40 -21.25 -6.30 1.23
CA LYS A 40 -21.71 -5.57 0.03
C LYS A 40 -21.91 -6.44 -1.22
N GLY A 41 -21.51 -7.70 -1.21
CA GLY A 41 -21.67 -8.62 -2.34
C GLY A 41 -23.11 -9.08 -2.50
N LYS A 42 -23.81 -8.67 -3.58
CA LYS A 42 -25.10 -9.25 -3.95
C LYS A 42 -24.87 -10.47 -4.86
N GLY A 43 -25.26 -11.66 -4.39
CA GLY A 43 -25.15 -12.92 -5.11
C GLY A 43 -23.82 -13.68 -4.91
N SER A 44 -23.89 -15.02 -4.87
CA SER A 44 -22.74 -15.89 -4.53
C SER A 44 -21.54 -15.74 -5.47
N SER A 45 -21.75 -15.52 -6.76
CA SER A 45 -20.65 -15.35 -7.74
C SER A 45 -19.88 -14.03 -7.54
N SER A 46 -20.59 -12.93 -7.28
CA SER A 46 -19.97 -11.62 -7.04
C SER A 46 -19.20 -11.59 -5.71
N TYR A 47 -19.73 -12.27 -4.68
CA TYR A 47 -19.10 -12.45 -3.39
C TYR A 47 -17.74 -13.16 -3.49
N ILE A 48 -17.70 -14.31 -4.18
CA ILE A 48 -16.48 -15.11 -4.33
C ILE A 48 -15.43 -14.28 -5.06
N ARG A 49 -15.77 -13.64 -6.18
CA ARG A 49 -14.79 -12.88 -6.98
C ARG A 49 -14.19 -11.68 -6.24
N ARG A 50 -15.00 -10.93 -5.47
CA ARG A 50 -14.52 -9.80 -4.66
C ARG A 50 -13.65 -10.27 -3.49
N SER A 51 -14.04 -11.34 -2.82
CA SER A 51 -13.28 -11.93 -1.70
C SER A 51 -11.96 -12.53 -2.18
N THR A 52 -11.95 -13.25 -3.30
CA THR A 52 -10.72 -13.78 -3.92
C THR A 52 -9.78 -12.65 -4.34
N GLY A 53 -10.30 -11.57 -4.94
CA GLY A 53 -9.47 -10.39 -5.26
C GLY A 53 -8.82 -9.78 -4.02
N ALA A 54 -9.55 -9.65 -2.91
CA ALA A 54 -8.98 -9.13 -1.67
C ALA A 54 -7.97 -10.09 -1.01
N LEU A 55 -8.26 -11.40 -1.02
CA LEU A 55 -7.46 -12.44 -0.34
C LEU A 55 -6.19 -12.80 -1.10
N LEU A 56 -6.21 -12.80 -2.44
CA LEU A 56 -5.11 -13.30 -3.25
C LEU A 56 -3.77 -12.61 -2.91
N PRO A 57 -3.69 -11.28 -2.75
CA PRO A 57 -2.42 -10.64 -2.44
C PRO A 57 -1.95 -10.88 -0.99
N ILE A 58 -2.88 -11.12 -0.06
CA ILE A 58 -2.56 -11.51 1.31
C ILE A 58 -1.96 -12.92 1.33
N VAL A 59 -2.58 -13.85 0.60
CA VAL A 59 -2.08 -15.21 0.46
C VAL A 59 -0.71 -15.21 -0.23
N MET A 60 -0.55 -14.45 -1.32
CA MET A 60 0.73 -14.28 -2.01
C MET A 60 1.80 -13.67 -1.11
N LEU A 61 1.44 -12.76 -0.21
CA LEU A 61 2.37 -12.21 0.77
C LEU A 61 2.86 -13.27 1.76
N VAL A 62 1.97 -14.11 2.30
CA VAL A 62 2.33 -15.17 3.24
C VAL A 62 3.27 -16.18 2.56
N PHE A 63 2.95 -16.61 1.33
CA PHE A 63 3.83 -17.49 0.56
C PHE A 63 5.14 -16.79 0.15
N GLY A 64 5.08 -15.50 -0.21
CA GLY A 64 6.25 -14.69 -0.52
C GLY A 64 7.21 -14.65 0.66
N MET A 65 6.71 -14.38 1.87
CA MET A 65 7.53 -14.35 3.09
C MET A 65 8.13 -15.71 3.47
N ALA A 66 7.42 -16.80 3.21
CA ALA A 66 7.93 -18.15 3.47
C ALA A 66 9.13 -18.51 2.58
N ILE A 67 9.32 -17.80 1.45
CA ILE A 67 10.34 -18.10 0.43
C ILE A 67 11.46 -17.02 0.38
N SER A 68 11.30 -15.89 1.09
CA SER A 68 11.93 -14.60 0.73
C SER A 68 13.36 -14.32 1.20
N GLY A 69 14.22 -15.32 1.39
CA GLY A 69 15.64 -15.04 1.69
C GLY A 69 16.33 -14.23 0.57
N ASP A 70 16.14 -14.67 -0.68
CA ASP A 70 16.83 -14.09 -1.85
C ASP A 70 16.00 -13.01 -2.57
N SER A 71 14.67 -13.11 -2.52
CA SER A 71 13.76 -12.17 -3.19
C SER A 71 13.79 -10.75 -2.61
N ILE A 72 14.02 -10.63 -1.29
CA ILE A 72 14.16 -9.32 -0.62
C ILE A 72 15.38 -8.57 -1.15
N LYS A 73 16.52 -9.26 -1.24
CA LYS A 73 17.78 -8.67 -1.72
C LYS A 73 17.68 -8.23 -3.18
N MET A 74 16.95 -8.98 -4.01
CA MET A 74 16.74 -8.60 -5.41
C MET A 74 15.99 -7.27 -5.53
N ILE A 75 14.88 -7.10 -4.81
CA ILE A 75 14.09 -5.85 -4.83
C ILE A 75 14.87 -4.69 -4.22
N GLU A 76 15.58 -4.93 -3.12
CA GLU A 76 16.44 -3.93 -2.50
C GLU A 76 17.54 -3.46 -3.46
N ASN A 77 18.20 -4.38 -4.17
CA ASN A 77 19.23 -4.03 -5.17
C ASN A 77 18.65 -3.21 -6.34
N VAL A 78 17.46 -3.55 -6.83
CA VAL A 78 16.80 -2.79 -7.90
C VAL A 78 16.45 -1.38 -7.43
N LEU A 79 15.98 -1.22 -6.20
CA LEU A 79 15.65 0.10 -5.65
C LEU A 79 16.90 0.93 -5.38
N LEU A 80 17.95 0.33 -4.81
CA LEU A 80 19.21 1.03 -4.52
C LEU A 80 19.99 1.44 -5.78
N THR A 81 19.76 0.76 -6.91
CA THR A 81 20.35 1.15 -8.21
C THR A 81 19.61 2.31 -8.88
N LEU A 82 18.37 2.59 -8.46
CA LEU A 82 17.62 3.72 -8.97
C LEU A 82 17.99 5.02 -8.21
N PRO A 83 18.28 6.13 -8.92
CA PRO A 83 18.49 7.42 -8.28
C PRO A 83 17.23 7.87 -7.53
N ASN A 84 17.42 8.58 -6.41
CA ASN A 84 16.35 9.03 -5.51
C ASN A 84 15.22 9.77 -6.24
N ILE A 85 15.54 10.54 -7.30
CA ILE A 85 14.55 11.26 -8.11
C ILE A 85 13.61 10.28 -8.84
N LEU A 86 14.13 9.17 -9.37
CA LEU A 86 13.34 8.18 -10.09
C LEU A 86 12.49 7.35 -9.12
N GLN A 87 13.01 7.05 -7.94
CA GLN A 87 12.22 6.44 -6.86
C GLN A 87 11.02 7.32 -6.49
N LEU A 88 11.25 8.62 -6.31
CA LEU A 88 10.18 9.58 -6.00
C LEU A 88 9.15 9.69 -7.13
N LEU A 89 9.58 9.69 -8.39
CA LEU A 89 8.69 9.69 -9.55
C LEU A 89 7.88 8.39 -9.67
N LEU A 90 8.50 7.23 -9.41
CA LEU A 90 7.79 5.94 -9.36
C LEU A 90 6.69 5.97 -8.31
N GLY A 91 7.02 6.47 -7.11
CA GLY A 91 6.05 6.73 -6.06
C GLY A 91 4.90 7.60 -6.53
N ALA A 92 5.22 8.73 -7.16
CA ALA A 92 4.23 9.69 -7.65
C ALA A 92 3.28 9.09 -8.70
N ILE A 93 3.83 8.34 -9.66
CA ILE A 93 3.05 7.65 -10.70
C ILE A 93 2.12 6.61 -10.06
N ILE A 94 2.61 5.80 -9.13
CA ILE A 94 1.80 4.80 -8.44
C ILE A 94 0.70 5.47 -7.62
N GLY A 95 1.01 6.54 -6.88
CA GLY A 95 0.07 7.27 -6.04
C GLY A 95 -1.06 7.94 -6.82
N THR A 96 -0.72 8.59 -7.94
CA THR A 96 -1.73 9.20 -8.84
C THR A 96 -2.56 8.14 -9.56
N ALA A 97 -1.93 7.08 -10.07
CA ALA A 97 -2.63 5.96 -10.69
C ALA A 97 -3.62 5.30 -9.72
N LEU A 98 -3.23 5.14 -8.46
CA LEU A 98 -4.08 4.61 -7.39
C LEU A 98 -5.38 5.37 -7.23
N ILE A 99 -5.30 6.69 -7.19
CA ILE A 99 -6.48 7.55 -7.03
C ILE A 99 -7.34 7.50 -8.27
N GLU A 100 -6.74 7.53 -9.46
CA GLU A 100 -7.50 7.51 -10.71
C GLU A 100 -8.20 6.16 -10.92
N PHE A 101 -7.53 5.04 -10.64
CA PHE A 101 -8.15 3.72 -10.62
C PHE A 101 -9.24 3.64 -9.56
N GLY A 102 -8.96 4.11 -8.33
CA GLY A 102 -9.93 4.20 -7.25
C GLY A 102 -11.24 4.87 -7.69
N ARG A 103 -11.11 6.03 -8.33
CA ARG A 103 -12.25 6.82 -8.83
C ARG A 103 -12.94 6.19 -10.02
N TYR A 104 -12.19 5.66 -10.99
CA TYR A 104 -12.74 4.99 -12.16
C TYR A 104 -13.62 3.81 -11.73
N TYR A 105 -13.11 2.97 -10.83
CA TYR A 105 -13.84 1.80 -10.36
C TYR A 105 -14.98 2.14 -9.39
N LEU A 106 -14.91 3.23 -8.63
CA LEU A 106 -16.03 3.71 -7.80
C LEU A 106 -17.19 4.26 -8.64
N LYS A 107 -16.92 4.82 -9.82
CA LYS A 107 -17.96 5.33 -10.74
C LYS A 107 -18.59 4.26 -11.61
N THR A 108 -17.88 3.15 -11.80
CA THR A 108 -18.29 2.10 -12.71
C THR A 108 -19.04 1.04 -11.91
N ASP A 109 -20.37 1.00 -12.01
CA ASP A 109 -21.25 0.06 -11.28
C ASP A 109 -21.19 -1.38 -11.83
N ILE A 110 -20.04 -1.78 -12.38
CA ILE A 110 -19.80 -3.11 -12.92
C ILE A 110 -19.22 -3.96 -11.79
N ASP A 111 -19.82 -5.11 -11.50
CA ASP A 111 -19.36 -6.02 -10.44
C ASP A 111 -17.86 -6.40 -10.52
N GLY A 112 -17.24 -6.31 -11.70
CA GLY A 112 -15.81 -6.57 -11.91
C GLY A 112 -14.91 -5.45 -11.43
N ALA A 113 -15.38 -4.20 -11.46
CA ALA A 113 -14.66 -3.02 -11.00
C ALA A 113 -14.33 -3.09 -9.50
N ALA A 114 -15.31 -3.52 -8.70
CA ALA A 114 -15.12 -3.69 -7.26
C ALA A 114 -14.08 -4.77 -6.91
N SER A 115 -14.05 -5.88 -7.67
CA SER A 115 -13.06 -6.96 -7.48
C SER A 115 -11.65 -6.50 -7.86
N LEU A 116 -11.49 -5.76 -8.96
CA LEU A 116 -10.21 -5.21 -9.40
C LEU A 116 -9.66 -4.17 -8.43
N LEU A 117 -10.52 -3.28 -7.93
CA LEU A 117 -10.14 -2.30 -6.91
C LEU A 117 -9.71 -3.00 -5.62
N ALA A 118 -10.45 -4.01 -5.18
CA ALA A 118 -10.10 -4.80 -4.00
C ALA A 118 -8.73 -5.47 -4.15
N LEU A 119 -8.47 -6.10 -5.31
CA LEU A 119 -7.17 -6.71 -5.65
C LEU A 119 -6.04 -5.69 -5.64
N PHE A 120 -6.26 -4.51 -6.25
CA PHE A 120 -5.22 -3.50 -6.37
C PHE A 120 -4.87 -2.91 -4.99
N VAL A 121 -5.89 -2.56 -4.21
CA VAL A 121 -5.73 -2.02 -2.85
C VAL A 121 -5.08 -3.06 -1.93
N SER A 122 -5.57 -4.30 -1.92
CA SER A 122 -4.96 -5.35 -1.11
C SER A 122 -3.54 -5.67 -1.54
N SER A 123 -3.22 -5.65 -2.84
CA SER A 123 -1.85 -5.83 -3.33
C SER A 123 -0.90 -4.76 -2.82
N ILE A 124 -1.31 -3.50 -2.79
CA ILE A 124 -0.46 -2.41 -2.29
C ILE A 124 -0.28 -2.49 -0.78
N PHE A 125 -1.35 -2.74 -0.03
CA PHE A 125 -1.24 -2.89 1.42
C PHE A 125 -0.42 -4.12 1.82
N SER A 126 -0.61 -5.23 1.12
CA SER A 126 0.25 -6.40 1.25
C SER A 126 1.69 -6.04 0.89
N PHE A 127 1.95 -5.41 -0.25
CA PHE A 127 3.31 -5.01 -0.62
C PHE A 127 3.98 -4.11 0.43
N ILE A 128 3.26 -3.11 0.95
CA ILE A 128 3.74 -2.24 2.04
C ILE A 128 4.04 -3.09 3.28
N LEU A 129 3.13 -3.96 3.69
CA LEU A 129 3.33 -4.85 4.83
C LEU A 129 4.56 -5.76 4.64
N TRP A 130 4.78 -6.26 3.42
CA TRP A 130 5.94 -7.05 3.07
C TRP A 130 7.24 -6.25 3.17
N CYS A 131 7.24 -5.02 2.67
CA CYS A 131 8.38 -4.10 2.80
C CYS A 131 8.68 -3.77 4.27
N VAL A 132 7.63 -3.62 5.07
CA VAL A 132 7.69 -3.39 6.51
C VAL A 132 8.31 -4.59 7.23
N MET A 133 7.83 -5.79 6.99
CA MET A 133 8.37 -6.99 7.62
C MET A 133 9.77 -7.37 7.12
N GLY A 134 10.08 -7.08 5.85
CA GLY A 134 11.39 -7.32 5.24
C GLY A 134 12.47 -6.28 5.56
N GLY A 135 12.14 -5.20 6.28
CA GLY A 135 13.10 -4.15 6.67
C GLY A 135 13.57 -3.24 5.53
N VAL A 136 12.88 -3.27 4.37
CA VAL A 136 13.29 -2.55 3.14
C VAL A 136 12.79 -1.10 3.12
N LEU A 137 12.20 -0.60 4.21
CA LEU A 137 11.59 0.73 4.23
C LEU A 137 12.57 1.86 3.95
N ASN A 138 13.82 1.73 4.40
CA ASN A 138 14.84 2.74 4.11
C ASN A 138 15.08 2.89 2.60
N SER A 139 15.13 1.77 1.88
CA SER A 139 15.35 1.73 0.43
C SER A 139 14.12 2.17 -0.38
N LEU A 140 12.95 2.22 0.25
CA LEU A 140 11.69 2.64 -0.35
C LEU A 140 11.23 4.06 0.02
N ASN A 141 11.99 4.74 0.89
CA ASN A 141 11.51 5.97 1.52
C ASN A 141 11.14 7.06 0.50
N TYR A 142 11.97 7.28 -0.52
CA TYR A 142 11.66 8.24 -1.59
C TYR A 142 10.42 7.86 -2.39
N SER A 143 10.24 6.57 -2.70
CA SER A 143 9.05 6.06 -3.39
C SER A 143 7.78 6.22 -2.56
N LEU A 144 7.84 5.93 -1.26
CA LEU A 144 6.70 6.12 -0.35
C LEU A 144 6.35 7.60 -0.19
N VAL A 145 7.35 8.48 -0.08
CA VAL A 145 7.16 9.93 -0.04
C VAL A 145 6.49 10.42 -1.32
N GLY A 146 6.96 9.97 -2.50
CA GLY A 146 6.33 10.30 -3.77
C GLY A 146 4.87 9.84 -3.84
N LEU A 147 4.60 8.61 -3.39
CA LEU A 147 3.24 8.05 -3.37
C LEU A 147 2.30 8.87 -2.49
N ILE A 148 2.71 9.22 -1.28
CA ILE A 148 1.88 9.98 -0.32
C ILE A 148 1.70 11.42 -0.78
N LEU A 149 2.79 12.10 -1.18
CA LEU A 149 2.72 13.51 -1.57
C LEU A 149 1.88 13.69 -2.82
N PHE A 150 2.22 13.01 -3.92
CA PHE A 150 1.50 13.22 -5.17
C PHE A 150 0.11 12.59 -5.17
N GLY A 151 -0.09 11.51 -4.42
CA GLY A 151 -1.43 11.00 -4.14
C GLY A 151 -2.27 12.04 -3.39
N GLY A 152 -1.77 12.56 -2.27
CA GLY A 152 -2.45 13.59 -1.50
C GLY A 152 -2.73 14.86 -2.30
N LEU A 153 -1.75 15.32 -3.09
CA LEU A 153 -1.89 16.49 -3.96
C LEU A 153 -2.96 16.28 -5.04
N ASP A 154 -3.03 15.10 -5.67
CA ASP A 154 -4.06 14.80 -6.67
C ASP A 154 -5.47 14.84 -6.06
N ILE A 155 -5.63 14.41 -4.81
CA ILE A 155 -6.90 14.57 -4.06
C ILE A 155 -7.21 16.05 -3.81
N ILE A 156 -6.24 16.83 -3.32
CA ILE A 156 -6.42 18.24 -2.93
C ILE A 156 -6.76 19.11 -4.16
N PHE A 157 -5.94 19.06 -5.21
CA PHE A 157 -6.12 19.92 -6.38
C PHE A 157 -7.40 19.59 -7.14
N ARG A 158 -7.83 18.32 -7.18
CA ARG A 158 -9.07 17.95 -7.87
C ARG A 158 -10.32 18.18 -7.02
N GLY A 159 -10.22 18.18 -5.70
CA GLY A 159 -11.30 18.59 -4.79
C GLY A 159 -11.70 20.06 -4.98
N GLN A 160 -10.80 20.91 -5.47
CA GLN A 160 -11.07 22.33 -5.72
C GLN A 160 -11.65 22.63 -7.11
N VAL A 161 -11.46 21.75 -8.10
CA VAL A 161 -11.85 22.00 -9.51
C VAL A 161 -13.31 21.59 -9.81
N ARG A 162 -14.03 20.98 -8.86
CA ARG A 162 -15.42 20.52 -9.04
C ARG A 162 -16.38 21.07 -7.97
N LYS A 163 -16.45 22.38 -7.85
CA LYS A 163 -17.64 23.08 -7.35
C LYS A 163 -18.36 23.74 -8.52
#